data_AF-A0AA85K2N5-F1
#
_entry.id   AF-A0AA85K2N5-F1
#
_cell.length_a   1.000
_cell.length_b   1.000
_cell.length_c   1.000
_cell.angle_alpha   90.00
_cell.angle_beta   90.00
_cell.angle_gamma   90.00
#
_symmetry.space_group_name_H-M   'P 1'
#
loop_
_entity.id
_entity.type
_entity.pdbx_description
1 polymer ?
#
loop_
_entity_poly.entity_id
_entity_poly.type
_entity_poly.pdbx_seq_one_letter_code
_entity_poly.pdbx_strand_id
1 'polypeptide(L)'
;MYRYVQHISNYICVDGGNDENGVEENETGDVPADVGENTVSTGKKSKKKSKSKNPASTESHTDAVQTDPPSIPICQLYPKGDFPVGEIIDYEPNVDGRTALNRTTSEECKARDSAHIEIYQNFREGAEVHRQTRNHIKKWIRPGVRLIDMCEELERTSRALILERGLTAGLAFPTGCSINHCAAHYTPNGGDNTVLNYDDVCKIDFGVHVNGRIIDCAFTLHFNPKFDKLVEAVKDATNTGIKEAGIDVRLCDVGAAIQETMESYEVELDGNTYQVKPIRNLNGHSLGPYQIHAGKTVPIVRGGEQTRMEENEYYAIETFGSTGKGYVIDGDEVSHYMKNFDAGHIPLRLARSKQLLNVIDRNFSTLAFCRRWLDRLGETKYLMALKNLCDVGIVDPYPPLCDQRGSYTAQWEHTILLRPTCKEVVSRGPDY
;
A
#
# COMPACT_ATOMS: atom_id res chain seq x y z
N MET A 1 -1.99 32.28 14.40
CA MET A 1 -2.26 31.23 15.40
C MET A 1 -2.47 29.92 14.63
N TYR A 2 -1.38 29.36 14.10
CA TYR A 2 -1.37 28.16 13.26
C TYR A 2 -0.63 27.07 14.03
N ARG A 3 -1.31 25.98 14.41
CA ARG A 3 -0.67 24.75 14.92
C ARG A 3 -0.50 23.81 13.74
N TYR A 4 0.72 23.75 13.21
CA TYR A 4 1.18 22.62 12.41
C TYR A 4 1.63 21.53 13.39
N VAL A 5 1.07 20.33 13.26
CA VAL A 5 1.50 19.13 13.99
C VAL A 5 2.45 18.37 13.07
N GLN A 6 3.73 18.72 13.14
CA GLN A 6 4.85 17.85 12.77
C GLN A 6 5.98 18.12 13.77
N HIS A 7 6.30 17.12 14.59
CA HIS A 7 7.42 17.17 15.52
C HIS A 7 8.72 16.90 14.74
N ILE A 8 9.43 17.97 14.38
CA ILE A 8 10.83 17.90 13.95
C ILE A 8 11.71 18.14 15.19
N SER A 9 12.42 17.12 15.65
CA SER A 9 13.45 17.26 16.67
C SER A 9 14.70 17.91 16.07
N ASN A 10 15.06 19.08 16.58
CA ASN A 10 16.30 19.77 16.23
C ASN A 10 17.52 19.00 16.73
N TYR A 11 18.44 18.70 15.81
CA TYR A 11 19.81 18.27 16.10
C TYR A 11 20.62 19.44 16.67
N ILE A 12 21.30 19.20 17.79
CA ILE A 12 22.43 20.02 18.25
C ILE A 12 23.68 19.16 18.11
N CYS A 13 24.59 19.59 17.24
CA CYS A 13 25.94 19.07 17.14
C CYS A 13 26.74 19.41 18.41
N VAL A 14 27.42 18.42 18.98
CA VAL A 14 28.57 18.64 19.86
C VAL A 14 29.66 17.63 19.48
N ASP A 15 30.83 18.15 19.16
CA ASP A 15 32.06 17.45 18.80
C ASP A 15 32.76 16.73 19.98
N GLY A 16 33.60 15.75 19.63
CA GLY A 16 34.64 15.12 20.47
C GLY A 16 34.40 13.61 20.62
N GLY A 17 35.30 12.68 20.35
CA GLY A 17 36.75 12.66 20.09
C GLY A 17 37.24 11.25 20.45
N ASN A 18 38.15 10.70 19.63
CA ASN A 18 38.93 9.45 19.69
C ASN A 18 38.84 8.51 20.92
N ASP A 19 38.89 7.18 20.68
CA ASP A 19 40.07 6.35 20.96
C ASP A 19 39.90 4.88 20.54
N GLU A 20 41.05 4.23 20.38
CA GLU A 20 41.41 3.02 19.64
C GLU A 20 41.30 1.68 20.40
N ASN A 21 41.59 0.59 19.66
CA ASN A 21 42.08 -0.74 20.08
C ASN A 21 41.03 -1.75 20.58
N GLY A 22 41.07 -3.04 20.25
CA GLY A 22 42.08 -3.85 19.57
C GLY A 22 41.57 -5.28 19.34
N VAL A 23 42.36 -6.00 18.52
CA VAL A 23 42.21 -7.38 18.04
C VAL A 23 42.45 -8.40 19.16
N GLU A 24 41.79 -9.57 19.12
CA GLU A 24 42.48 -10.84 19.43
C GLU A 24 41.76 -12.05 18.83
N GLU A 25 42.55 -12.80 18.05
CA GLU A 25 42.28 -14.11 17.46
C GLU A 25 42.40 -15.23 18.52
N ASN A 26 41.80 -16.38 18.26
CA ASN A 26 42.38 -17.66 18.68
C ASN A 26 41.93 -18.78 17.74
N GLU A 27 42.91 -19.31 17.01
CA GLU A 27 42.88 -20.59 16.30
C GLU A 27 42.95 -21.76 17.31
N THR A 28 42.46 -22.93 16.92
CA THR A 28 43.26 -24.18 16.77
C THR A 28 42.36 -25.42 16.73
N GLY A 29 42.73 -26.39 15.88
CA GLY A 29 42.65 -27.81 16.24
C GLY A 29 41.92 -28.74 15.27
N ASP A 30 42.72 -29.44 14.47
CA ASP A 30 42.37 -30.42 13.45
C ASP A 30 41.71 -31.75 13.90
N VAL A 31 41.13 -32.39 12.87
CA VAL A 31 40.53 -33.73 12.70
C VAL A 31 41.46 -34.91 13.10
N PRO A 32 40.98 -36.17 13.27
CA PRO A 32 40.78 -37.05 12.10
C PRO A 32 39.58 -38.03 12.17
N ALA A 33 39.23 -38.56 11.00
CA ALA A 33 38.23 -39.58 10.71
C ALA A 33 38.79 -41.01 10.76
N ASP A 34 37.92 -42.02 10.98
CA ASP A 34 38.03 -43.39 10.41
C ASP A 34 36.65 -44.10 10.60
N VAL A 35 35.92 -44.49 9.55
CA VAL A 35 35.94 -45.75 8.74
C VAL A 35 35.29 -46.98 9.42
N GLY A 36 34.39 -47.64 8.68
CA GLY A 36 33.86 -48.96 8.99
C GLY A 36 32.85 -49.48 7.94
N GLU A 37 33.35 -50.23 6.96
CA GLU A 37 32.65 -50.94 5.87
C GLU A 37 31.84 -52.17 6.31
N ASN A 38 30.89 -52.63 5.47
CA ASN A 38 30.81 -54.01 4.94
C ASN A 38 29.62 -54.19 3.95
N THR A 39 29.88 -54.37 2.64
CA THR A 39 29.94 -55.63 1.83
C THR A 39 28.58 -56.32 1.56
N VAL A 40 27.98 -56.26 0.35
CA VAL A 40 28.20 -56.96 -0.96
C VAL A 40 27.49 -58.33 -1.10
N SER A 41 26.64 -58.46 -2.14
CA SER A 41 26.61 -59.56 -3.17
C SER A 41 25.30 -59.50 -4.01
N THR A 42 25.33 -59.02 -5.26
CA THR A 42 25.55 -59.70 -6.58
C THR A 42 24.38 -60.52 -7.15
N GLY A 43 23.98 -60.17 -8.39
CA GLY A 43 23.23 -61.03 -9.31
C GLY A 43 22.96 -60.40 -10.68
N LYS A 44 23.86 -60.62 -11.65
CA LYS A 44 23.76 -60.18 -13.07
C LYS A 44 22.72 -61.00 -13.86
N LYS A 45 22.05 -60.37 -14.83
CA LYS A 45 21.81 -60.95 -16.18
C LYS A 45 21.54 -59.87 -17.23
N SER A 46 22.21 -60.04 -18.37
CA SER A 46 22.25 -59.18 -19.56
C SER A 46 21.04 -59.37 -20.49
N LYS A 47 20.65 -58.33 -21.24
CA LYS A 47 20.03 -58.47 -22.58
C LYS A 47 20.11 -57.19 -23.42
N LYS A 48 20.30 -57.40 -24.72
CA LYS A 48 20.54 -56.44 -25.82
C LYS A 48 19.29 -55.62 -26.20
N LYS A 49 19.57 -54.45 -26.78
CA LYS A 49 18.73 -53.43 -27.42
C LYS A 49 17.56 -53.94 -28.29
N SER A 50 16.44 -53.23 -28.23
CA SER A 50 15.61 -52.86 -29.39
C SER A 50 15.03 -51.45 -29.19
N LYS A 51 15.02 -50.65 -30.25
CA LYS A 51 14.47 -49.28 -30.31
C LYS A 51 12.94 -49.36 -30.41
N SER A 52 12.20 -48.64 -29.56
CA SER A 52 10.83 -48.21 -29.85
C SER A 52 10.68 -46.72 -29.54
N LYS A 53 10.05 -46.01 -30.47
CA LYS A 53 9.78 -44.57 -30.42
C LYS A 53 8.88 -44.24 -29.22
N ASN A 54 9.30 -43.29 -28.39
CA ASN A 54 8.38 -42.60 -27.48
C ASN A 54 7.73 -41.44 -28.24
N PRO A 55 6.39 -41.29 -28.23
CA PRO A 55 5.77 -40.05 -28.66
C PRO A 55 6.13 -38.96 -27.64
N ALA A 56 6.51 -37.80 -28.16
CA ALA A 56 6.70 -36.59 -27.37
C ALA A 56 5.40 -36.30 -26.61
N SER A 57 5.47 -36.28 -25.29
CA SER A 57 4.47 -35.63 -24.46
C SER A 57 4.60 -34.14 -24.72
N THR A 58 3.77 -33.61 -25.62
CA THR A 58 3.41 -32.20 -25.61
C THR A 58 2.75 -31.93 -24.25
N GLU A 59 3.52 -31.44 -23.29
CA GLU A 59 2.96 -30.77 -22.13
C GLU A 59 2.20 -29.56 -22.65
N SER A 60 0.88 -29.71 -22.78
CA SER A 60 -0.01 -28.59 -22.91
C SER A 60 0.05 -27.82 -21.59
N HIS A 61 0.89 -26.80 -21.53
CA HIS A 61 0.78 -25.75 -20.52
C HIS A 61 -0.61 -25.13 -20.69
N THR A 62 -1.56 -25.60 -19.88
CA THR A 62 -2.77 -24.82 -19.63
C THR A 62 -2.32 -23.71 -18.70
N ASP A 63 -2.26 -22.48 -19.20
CA ASP A 63 -2.03 -21.32 -18.35
C ASP A 63 -3.06 -21.36 -17.22
N ALA A 64 -2.61 -21.38 -15.97
CA ALA A 64 -3.50 -21.45 -14.83
C ALA A 64 -4.44 -20.23 -14.87
N VAL A 65 -5.75 -20.48 -14.87
CA VAL A 65 -6.76 -19.41 -14.86
C VAL A 65 -7.26 -19.23 -13.43
N GLN A 66 -7.47 -17.99 -13.01
CA GLN A 66 -8.04 -17.69 -11.70
C GLN A 66 -9.43 -18.33 -11.53
N THR A 67 -9.77 -18.72 -10.29
CA THR A 67 -11.08 -19.26 -9.90
C THR A 67 -12.13 -18.16 -9.67
N ASP A 68 -13.40 -18.55 -9.54
CA ASP A 68 -14.50 -17.67 -9.10
C ASP A 68 -15.27 -18.35 -7.95
N PRO A 69 -15.18 -17.87 -6.69
CA PRO A 69 -14.41 -16.70 -6.23
C PRO A 69 -12.89 -16.93 -6.32
N PRO A 70 -12.08 -15.85 -6.41
CA PRO A 70 -10.64 -15.95 -6.64
C PRO A 70 -9.92 -16.57 -5.43
N SER A 71 -9.06 -17.55 -5.70
CA SER A 71 -8.37 -18.32 -4.65
C SER A 71 -6.98 -18.80 -5.01
N ILE A 72 -6.54 -18.69 -6.27
CA ILE A 72 -5.19 -19.07 -6.69
C ILE A 72 -4.25 -17.89 -6.45
N PRO A 73 -3.16 -18.06 -5.67
CA PRO A 73 -2.15 -17.03 -5.50
C PRO A 73 -1.61 -16.49 -6.82
N ILE A 74 -1.37 -15.18 -6.89
CA ILE A 74 -0.89 -14.52 -8.11
C ILE A 74 0.46 -15.06 -8.55
N CYS A 75 1.38 -15.33 -7.62
CA CYS A 75 2.66 -15.98 -7.93
C CYS A 75 2.53 -17.36 -8.59
N GLN A 76 1.41 -18.06 -8.44
CA GLN A 76 1.14 -19.35 -9.09
C GLN A 76 0.53 -19.17 -10.49
N LEU A 77 -0.15 -18.05 -10.74
CA LEU A 77 -0.62 -17.68 -12.10
C LEU A 77 0.53 -17.19 -12.98
N TYR A 78 1.58 -16.60 -12.38
CA TYR A 78 2.77 -16.09 -13.06
C TYR A 78 4.04 -16.78 -12.54
N PRO A 79 4.24 -18.09 -12.84
CA PRO A 79 5.35 -18.88 -12.26
C PRO A 79 6.75 -18.40 -12.69
N LYS A 80 6.86 -17.54 -13.71
CA LYS A 80 8.12 -16.95 -14.14
C LYS A 80 8.42 -15.60 -13.47
N GLY A 81 7.50 -15.08 -12.63
CA GLY A 81 7.60 -13.75 -12.03
C GLY A 81 7.41 -12.62 -13.05
N ASP A 82 6.77 -12.89 -14.18
CA ASP A 82 6.43 -11.95 -15.24
C ASP A 82 5.05 -11.31 -15.01
N PHE A 83 4.91 -10.65 -13.86
CA PHE A 83 3.64 -10.02 -13.46
C PHE A 83 3.24 -8.89 -14.42
N PRO A 84 1.92 -8.64 -14.61
CA PRO A 84 1.45 -7.63 -15.54
C PRO A 84 1.95 -6.23 -15.20
N VAL A 85 2.49 -5.54 -16.21
CA VAL A 85 2.88 -4.14 -16.13
C VAL A 85 1.63 -3.26 -15.98
N GLY A 86 1.71 -2.20 -15.18
CA GLY A 86 0.64 -1.19 -15.12
C GLY A 86 0.56 -0.34 -16.38
N GLU A 87 -0.25 0.72 -16.32
CA GLU A 87 -0.30 1.70 -17.41
C GLU A 87 1.01 2.49 -17.47
N ILE A 88 1.61 2.56 -18.65
CA ILE A 88 2.84 3.30 -18.91
C ILE A 88 2.50 4.66 -19.51
N ILE A 89 2.99 5.72 -18.88
CA ILE A 89 2.88 7.10 -19.34
C ILE A 89 4.30 7.65 -19.55
N ASP A 90 4.56 8.17 -20.75
CA ASP A 90 5.81 8.88 -21.03
C ASP A 90 5.83 10.22 -20.27
N TYR A 91 7.00 10.63 -19.77
CA TYR A 91 7.14 11.97 -19.21
C TYR A 91 7.00 13.00 -20.32
N GLU A 92 6.00 13.89 -20.21
CA GLU A 92 5.85 14.99 -21.16
C GLU A 92 7.06 15.95 -21.06
N PRO A 93 7.58 16.45 -22.20
CA PRO A 93 8.55 17.54 -22.18
C PRO A 93 7.97 18.74 -21.45
N ASN A 94 8.69 19.28 -20.45
CA ASN A 94 8.34 20.56 -19.85
C ASN A 94 8.14 21.62 -20.94
N VAL A 95 7.27 22.60 -20.67
CA VAL A 95 6.84 23.69 -21.56
C VAL A 95 8.01 24.47 -22.20
N ASP A 96 9.21 24.40 -21.62
CA ASP A 96 10.44 25.02 -22.13
C ASP A 96 11.24 24.15 -23.10
N GLY A 97 10.82 22.90 -23.35
CA GLY A 97 11.47 21.93 -24.24
C GLY A 97 12.85 21.47 -23.78
N ARG A 98 13.25 21.75 -22.52
CA ARG A 98 14.64 21.59 -22.07
C ARG A 98 14.93 20.32 -21.29
N THR A 99 13.90 19.60 -20.79
CA THR A 99 14.13 18.53 -19.79
C THR A 99 13.53 17.16 -20.08
N ALA A 100 12.69 16.96 -21.09
CA ALA A 100 12.50 15.60 -21.60
C ALA A 100 13.69 15.25 -22.49
N LEU A 101 14.83 14.94 -21.84
CA LEU A 101 15.67 13.87 -22.35
C LEU A 101 14.73 12.75 -22.78
N ASN A 102 14.89 12.22 -23.99
CA ASN A 102 14.12 11.05 -24.42
C ASN A 102 14.54 9.85 -23.55
N ARG A 103 14.00 9.81 -22.33
CA ARG A 103 14.25 8.85 -21.25
C ARG A 103 13.94 7.45 -21.73
N THR A 104 12.91 7.31 -22.55
CA THR A 104 12.47 6.05 -23.16
C THR A 104 13.55 5.44 -24.05
N THR A 105 14.29 6.26 -24.83
CA THR A 105 15.36 5.77 -25.72
C THR A 105 16.76 5.82 -25.15
N SER A 106 16.98 6.54 -24.05
CA SER A 106 18.30 6.69 -23.42
C SER A 106 18.80 5.35 -22.87
N GLU A 107 19.93 4.88 -23.37
CA GLU A 107 20.56 3.63 -22.90
C GLU A 107 20.96 3.69 -21.43
N GLU A 108 21.36 4.87 -20.94
CA GLU A 108 21.63 5.09 -19.52
C GLU A 108 20.35 4.95 -18.67
N CYS A 109 19.23 5.52 -19.13
CA CYS A 109 17.95 5.38 -18.42
C CYS A 109 17.50 3.92 -18.43
N LYS A 110 17.60 3.21 -19.57
CA LYS A 110 17.25 1.78 -19.68
C LYS A 110 18.11 0.90 -18.76
N ALA A 111 19.41 1.18 -18.66
CA ALA A 111 20.31 0.45 -17.77
C ALA A 111 19.92 0.64 -16.30
N ARG A 112 19.64 1.88 -15.87
CA ARG A 112 19.14 2.18 -14.53
C ARG A 112 17.77 1.55 -14.27
N ASP A 113 16.85 1.60 -15.23
CA ASP A 113 15.52 1.00 -15.11
C ASP A 113 15.62 -0.53 -14.91
N SER A 114 16.44 -1.19 -15.73
CA SER A 114 16.66 -2.64 -15.67
C SER A 114 17.30 -3.08 -14.34
N ALA A 115 18.12 -2.24 -13.72
CA ALA A 115 18.73 -2.54 -12.41
C ALA A 115 17.69 -2.64 -11.27
N HIS A 116 16.48 -2.08 -11.45
CA HIS A 116 15.40 -2.08 -10.45
C HIS A 116 14.27 -3.05 -10.78
N ILE A 117 14.45 -3.94 -11.77
CA ILE A 117 13.36 -4.81 -12.28
C ILE A 117 12.71 -5.67 -11.20
N GLU A 118 13.48 -6.20 -10.24
CA GLU A 118 12.95 -6.99 -9.13
C GLU A 118 12.02 -6.17 -8.22
N ILE A 119 12.35 -4.90 -7.99
CA ILE A 119 11.49 -3.98 -7.22
C ILE A 119 10.17 -3.77 -7.96
N TYR A 120 10.22 -3.56 -9.27
CA TYR A 120 9.02 -3.38 -10.08
C TYR A 120 8.15 -4.64 -10.13
N GLN A 121 8.75 -5.83 -10.18
CA GLN A 121 8.00 -7.09 -10.11
C GLN A 121 7.28 -7.26 -8.76
N ASN A 122 7.91 -6.88 -7.64
CA ASN A 122 7.24 -6.90 -6.33
C ASN A 122 6.01 -5.96 -6.29
N PHE A 123 6.11 -4.75 -6.86
CA PHE A 123 4.96 -3.85 -6.98
C PHE A 123 3.87 -4.45 -7.89
N ARG A 124 4.25 -5.02 -9.04
CA ARG A 124 3.30 -5.60 -10.01
C ARG A 124 2.56 -6.82 -9.47
N GLU A 125 3.22 -7.69 -8.70
CA GLU A 125 2.57 -8.80 -7.98
C GLU A 125 1.50 -8.26 -7.02
N GLY A 126 1.87 -7.32 -6.16
CA GLY A 126 0.93 -6.68 -5.23
C GLY A 126 -0.23 -5.99 -5.96
N ALA A 127 0.06 -5.36 -7.10
CA ALA A 127 -0.95 -4.62 -7.87
C ALA A 127 -1.95 -5.57 -8.54
N GLU A 128 -1.48 -6.73 -8.99
CA GLU A 128 -2.36 -7.75 -9.55
C GLU A 128 -3.24 -8.40 -8.48
N VAL A 129 -2.70 -8.65 -7.27
CA VAL A 129 -3.53 -9.05 -6.12
C VAL A 129 -4.60 -8.00 -5.84
N HIS A 130 -4.22 -6.72 -5.81
CA HIS A 130 -5.14 -5.63 -5.55
C HIS A 130 -6.25 -5.55 -6.62
N ARG A 131 -5.88 -5.64 -7.91
CA ARG A 131 -6.84 -5.68 -9.04
C ARG A 131 -7.85 -6.82 -8.94
N GLN A 132 -7.38 -8.03 -8.67
CA GLN A 132 -8.27 -9.20 -8.59
C GLN A 132 -9.15 -9.14 -7.33
N THR A 133 -8.59 -8.72 -6.19
CA THR A 133 -9.34 -8.55 -4.93
C THR A 133 -10.43 -7.50 -5.09
N ARG A 134 -10.12 -6.29 -5.60
CA ARG A 134 -11.12 -5.23 -5.75
C ARG A 134 -12.20 -5.59 -6.78
N ASN A 135 -11.85 -6.30 -7.85
CA ASN A 135 -12.82 -6.79 -8.83
C ASN A 135 -13.81 -7.79 -8.23
N HIS A 136 -13.36 -8.70 -7.37
CA HIS A 136 -14.23 -9.61 -6.61
C HIS A 136 -15.13 -8.83 -5.65
N ILE A 137 -14.53 -7.95 -4.86
CA ILE A 137 -15.24 -7.24 -3.79
C ILE A 137 -16.29 -6.27 -4.34
N LYS A 138 -16.03 -5.58 -5.46
CA LYS A 138 -17.05 -4.75 -6.15
C LYS A 138 -18.31 -5.54 -6.53
N LYS A 139 -18.18 -6.83 -6.86
CA LYS A 139 -19.33 -7.71 -7.18
C LYS A 139 -20.00 -8.27 -5.92
N TRP A 140 -19.24 -8.43 -4.85
CA TRP A 140 -19.72 -9.04 -3.62
C TRP A 140 -20.48 -8.05 -2.73
N ILE A 141 -20.00 -6.80 -2.60
CA ILE A 141 -20.61 -5.80 -1.72
C ILE A 141 -22.00 -5.40 -2.21
N ARG A 142 -22.93 -5.27 -1.26
CA ARG A 142 -24.32 -4.86 -1.46
C ARG A 142 -24.87 -4.21 -0.18
N PRO A 143 -25.88 -3.32 -0.26
CA PRO A 143 -26.53 -2.78 0.92
C PRO A 143 -27.06 -3.91 1.82
N GLY A 144 -26.99 -3.71 3.14
CA GLY A 144 -27.37 -4.69 4.15
C GLY A 144 -26.22 -5.54 4.69
N VAL A 145 -25.03 -5.49 4.07
CA VAL A 145 -23.83 -6.16 4.59
C VAL A 145 -23.23 -5.35 5.74
N ARG A 146 -22.78 -6.02 6.81
CA ARG A 146 -22.03 -5.36 7.89
C ARG A 146 -20.63 -5.02 7.41
N LEU A 147 -20.11 -3.86 7.79
CA LEU A 147 -18.78 -3.43 7.37
C LEU A 147 -17.68 -4.40 7.84
N ILE A 148 -17.88 -5.07 8.99
CA ILE A 148 -16.95 -6.09 9.48
C ILE A 148 -16.89 -7.31 8.55
N ASP A 149 -18.04 -7.81 8.07
CA ASP A 149 -18.10 -8.95 7.16
C ASP A 149 -17.46 -8.61 5.81
N MET A 150 -17.65 -7.36 5.37
CA MET A 150 -17.01 -6.85 4.15
C MET A 150 -15.48 -6.79 4.26
N CYS A 151 -14.95 -6.22 5.35
CA CYS A 151 -13.51 -6.17 5.58
C CYS A 151 -12.93 -7.58 5.69
N GLU A 152 -13.59 -8.49 6.41
CA GLU A 152 -13.12 -9.87 6.56
C GLU A 152 -13.09 -10.62 5.21
N GLU A 153 -14.10 -10.46 4.35
CA GLU A 153 -14.12 -11.10 3.03
C GLU A 153 -13.06 -10.53 2.09
N LEU A 154 -12.86 -9.20 2.08
CA LEU A 154 -11.80 -8.54 1.31
C LEU A 154 -10.44 -9.03 1.76
N GLU A 155 -10.15 -8.95 3.06
CA GLU A 155 -8.85 -9.32 3.59
C GLU A 155 -8.58 -10.82 3.45
N ARG A 156 -9.59 -11.69 3.60
CA ARG A 156 -9.48 -13.14 3.34
C ARG A 156 -9.07 -13.40 1.90
N THR A 157 -9.70 -12.70 0.95
CA THR A 157 -9.41 -12.81 -0.48
C THR A 157 -7.99 -12.33 -0.76
N SER A 158 -7.64 -11.12 -0.29
CA SER A 158 -6.30 -10.54 -0.48
C SER A 158 -5.19 -11.43 0.08
N ARG A 159 -5.35 -11.96 1.31
CA ARG A 159 -4.39 -12.90 1.93
C ARG A 159 -4.19 -14.18 1.12
N ALA A 160 -5.26 -14.71 0.54
CA ALA A 160 -5.18 -15.89 -0.32
C ALA A 160 -4.41 -15.59 -1.62
N LEU A 161 -4.73 -14.47 -2.26
CA LEU A 161 -4.14 -14.08 -3.55
C LEU A 161 -2.68 -13.64 -3.45
N ILE A 162 -2.27 -12.98 -2.36
CA ILE A 162 -0.87 -12.63 -2.09
C ILE A 162 -0.06 -13.83 -1.56
N LEU A 163 -0.76 -14.90 -1.14
CA LEU A 163 -0.19 -16.00 -0.36
C LEU A 163 0.56 -15.44 0.86
N GLU A 164 -0.17 -14.94 1.86
CA GLU A 164 0.40 -14.27 3.04
C GLU A 164 1.55 -15.09 3.68
N ARG A 165 2.71 -14.46 3.87
CA ARG A 165 3.98 -15.06 4.37
C ARG A 165 4.71 -14.09 5.29
N GLY A 166 4.18 -13.87 6.49
CA GLY A 166 4.77 -12.95 7.47
C GLY A 166 5.02 -11.57 6.85
N LEU A 167 6.21 -10.99 7.08
CA LEU A 167 6.60 -9.70 6.51
C LEU A 167 7.03 -9.77 5.03
N THR A 168 7.21 -10.95 4.45
CA THR A 168 7.65 -11.08 3.05
C THR A 168 6.53 -10.75 2.06
N ALA A 169 5.29 -11.11 2.37
CA ALA A 169 4.14 -10.84 1.50
C ALA A 169 2.86 -10.82 2.34
N GLY A 170 2.01 -9.80 2.19
CA GLY A 170 0.86 -9.63 3.07
C GLY A 170 0.05 -8.37 2.79
N LEU A 171 -0.80 -8.01 3.76
CA LEU A 171 -1.57 -6.77 3.73
C LEU A 171 -0.70 -5.62 4.27
N ALA A 172 -0.66 -4.50 3.56
CA ALA A 172 0.21 -3.38 3.92
C ALA A 172 -0.40 -2.49 5.01
N PHE A 173 -1.73 -2.38 5.02
CA PHE A 173 -2.47 -1.61 6.01
C PHE A 173 -3.93 -2.09 6.06
N PRO A 174 -4.69 -1.78 7.14
CA PRO A 174 -6.05 -2.26 7.32
C PRO A 174 -7.01 -1.78 6.24
N THR A 175 -8.04 -2.57 5.95
CA THR A 175 -9.09 -2.19 5.00
C THR A 175 -9.91 -1.02 5.52
N GLY A 176 -9.67 0.17 5.00
CA GLY A 176 -10.51 1.34 5.12
C GLY A 176 -11.87 1.11 4.45
N CYS A 177 -12.92 1.47 5.17
CA CYS A 177 -14.32 1.42 4.72
C CYS A 177 -15.10 2.64 5.21
N SER A 178 -14.45 3.80 5.18
CA SER A 178 -14.98 5.07 5.69
C SER A 178 -16.27 5.45 4.95
N ILE A 179 -17.34 5.76 5.69
CA ILE A 179 -18.66 6.09 5.11
C ILE A 179 -19.02 7.57 5.24
N ASN A 180 -19.63 8.12 4.19
CA ASN A 180 -20.21 9.46 4.14
C ASN A 180 -19.18 10.55 4.48
N HIS A 181 -19.43 11.37 5.51
CA HIS A 181 -18.53 12.42 5.98
C HIS A 181 -17.15 11.94 6.45
N CYS A 182 -17.00 10.66 6.84
CA CYS A 182 -15.69 10.07 7.18
C CYS A 182 -14.93 9.78 5.89
N ALA A 183 -13.79 10.45 5.66
CA ALA A 183 -13.00 10.32 4.45
C ALA A 183 -12.05 9.12 4.49
N ALA A 184 -11.28 8.96 5.57
CA ALA A 184 -10.20 7.96 5.67
C ALA A 184 -10.11 7.35 7.08
N HIS A 185 -9.27 6.30 7.20
CA HIS A 185 -8.85 5.66 8.46
C HIS A 185 -9.95 5.06 9.36
N TYR A 186 -11.15 4.83 8.83
CA TYR A 186 -12.16 4.02 9.51
C TYR A 186 -12.13 2.57 9.01
N THR A 187 -11.98 1.65 9.95
CA THR A 187 -12.26 0.21 9.80
C THR A 187 -12.94 -0.26 11.08
N PRO A 188 -13.92 -1.18 11.04
CA PRO A 188 -14.65 -1.61 12.24
C PRO A 188 -13.73 -2.27 13.25
N ASN A 189 -13.93 -1.98 14.54
CA ASN A 189 -13.35 -2.74 15.64
C ASN A 189 -14.29 -3.91 16.02
N GLY A 190 -13.83 -4.82 16.90
CA GLY A 190 -14.68 -5.88 17.43
C GLY A 190 -15.93 -5.33 18.12
N GLY A 191 -17.11 -5.81 17.71
CA GLY A 191 -18.41 -5.36 18.23
C GLY A 191 -19.09 -4.26 17.42
N ASP A 192 -18.43 -3.73 16.38
CA ASP A 192 -19.06 -2.81 15.44
C ASP A 192 -20.16 -3.53 14.63
N ASN A 193 -21.37 -2.99 14.68
CA ASN A 193 -22.55 -3.53 13.97
C ASN A 193 -23.01 -2.63 12.82
N THR A 194 -22.15 -1.71 12.37
CA THR A 194 -22.46 -0.80 11.26
C THR A 194 -22.76 -1.60 9.99
N VAL A 195 -23.90 -1.28 9.37
CA VAL A 195 -24.39 -1.89 8.14
C VAL A 195 -24.30 -0.86 7.02
N LEU A 196 -23.78 -1.29 5.87
CA LEU A 196 -23.72 -0.48 4.66
C LEU A 196 -25.13 -0.29 4.09
N ASN A 197 -25.55 0.95 3.86
CA ASN A 197 -26.86 1.31 3.35
C ASN A 197 -26.82 1.73 1.88
N TYR A 198 -27.99 1.84 1.25
CA TYR A 198 -28.11 2.25 -0.15
C TYR A 198 -27.59 3.68 -0.41
N ASP A 199 -27.80 4.59 0.54
CA ASP A 199 -27.40 6.00 0.44
C ASP A 199 -26.01 6.29 1.02
N ASP A 200 -25.23 5.25 1.36
CA ASP A 200 -23.88 5.43 1.86
C ASP A 200 -22.87 5.62 0.71
N VAL A 201 -21.91 6.53 0.93
CA VAL A 201 -20.72 6.70 0.09
C VAL A 201 -19.51 6.12 0.84
N CYS A 202 -19.09 4.92 0.45
CA CYS A 202 -18.08 4.12 1.15
C CYS A 202 -16.75 4.14 0.39
N LYS A 203 -15.67 4.60 1.04
CA LYS A 203 -14.32 4.54 0.47
C LYS A 203 -13.71 3.20 0.84
N ILE A 204 -13.43 2.37 -0.14
CA ILE A 204 -12.73 1.09 0.03
C ILE A 204 -11.27 1.33 -0.30
N ASP A 205 -10.45 1.26 0.74
CA ASP A 205 -9.03 1.60 0.71
C ASP A 205 -8.25 0.46 1.38
N PHE A 206 -7.38 -0.23 0.64
CA PHE A 206 -6.65 -1.37 1.19
C PHE A 206 -5.32 -1.59 0.51
N GLY A 207 -4.35 -2.05 1.31
CA GLY A 207 -2.98 -2.21 0.86
C GLY A 207 -2.52 -3.64 0.74
N VAL A 208 -1.66 -3.90 -0.24
CA VAL A 208 -0.96 -5.18 -0.42
C VAL A 208 0.53 -4.91 -0.54
N HIS A 209 1.39 -5.77 -0.01
CA HIS A 209 2.83 -5.64 -0.24
C HIS A 209 3.51 -6.97 -0.57
N VAL A 210 4.63 -6.86 -1.29
CA VAL A 210 5.65 -7.89 -1.46
C VAL A 210 7.00 -7.29 -1.12
N ASN A 211 7.72 -7.88 -0.17
CA ASN A 211 9.03 -7.42 0.32
C ASN A 211 9.03 -5.93 0.71
N GLY A 212 7.93 -5.48 1.36
CA GLY A 212 7.73 -4.08 1.75
C GLY A 212 7.41 -3.11 0.61
N ARG A 213 7.27 -3.57 -0.64
CA ARG A 213 6.81 -2.74 -1.76
C ARG A 213 5.29 -2.68 -1.73
N ILE A 214 4.78 -1.53 -1.29
CA ILE A 214 3.37 -1.34 -0.96
C ILE A 214 2.60 -0.87 -2.20
N ILE A 215 1.47 -1.51 -2.46
CA ILE A 215 0.42 -0.97 -3.30
C ILE A 215 -0.61 -0.34 -2.39
N ASP A 216 -0.73 0.97 -2.53
CA ASP A 216 -1.74 1.83 -1.96
C ASP A 216 -2.70 2.29 -3.07
N CYS A 217 -3.97 1.93 -2.94
CA CYS A 217 -4.97 2.11 -3.99
C CYS A 217 -6.38 1.98 -3.43
N ALA A 218 -7.23 2.93 -3.79
CA ALA A 218 -8.55 3.07 -3.21
C ALA A 218 -9.60 3.43 -4.27
N PHE A 219 -10.85 3.10 -3.98
CA PHE A 219 -11.99 3.50 -4.78
C PHE A 219 -13.20 3.83 -3.91
N THR A 220 -14.07 4.69 -4.43
CA THR A 220 -15.37 4.94 -3.80
C THR A 220 -16.44 4.00 -4.36
N LEU A 221 -17.19 3.39 -3.46
CA LEU A 221 -18.38 2.59 -3.72
C LEU A 221 -19.62 3.36 -3.28
N HIS A 222 -20.61 3.43 -4.16
CA HIS A 222 -21.94 3.99 -3.90
C HIS A 222 -22.99 3.22 -4.71
N PHE A 223 -24.23 3.19 -4.22
CA PHE A 223 -25.35 2.51 -4.90
C PHE A 223 -26.40 3.48 -5.45
N ASN A 224 -26.52 4.66 -4.84
CA ASN A 224 -27.43 5.70 -5.30
C ASN A 224 -26.74 6.57 -6.37
N PRO A 225 -27.24 6.59 -7.62
CA PRO A 225 -26.66 7.39 -8.70
C PRO A 225 -26.57 8.90 -8.41
N LYS A 226 -27.27 9.42 -7.38
CA LYS A 226 -27.13 10.82 -6.97
C LYS A 226 -25.68 11.22 -6.67
N PHE A 227 -24.82 10.26 -6.30
CA PHE A 227 -23.41 10.51 -6.00
C PHE A 227 -22.47 10.39 -7.21
N ASP A 228 -22.95 10.00 -8.39
CA ASP A 228 -22.11 9.74 -9.58
C ASP A 228 -21.17 10.91 -9.87
N LYS A 229 -21.71 12.14 -9.93
CA LYS A 229 -20.92 13.34 -10.22
C LYS A 229 -19.88 13.67 -9.16
N LEU A 230 -20.16 13.39 -7.88
CA LEU A 230 -19.18 13.61 -6.81
C LEU A 230 -18.01 12.62 -6.98
N VAL A 231 -18.33 11.36 -7.25
CA VAL A 231 -17.33 10.30 -7.43
C VAL A 231 -16.53 10.51 -8.72
N GLU A 232 -17.16 10.99 -9.79
CA GLU A 232 -16.53 11.38 -11.05
C GLU A 232 -15.55 12.54 -10.87
N ALA A 233 -15.97 13.62 -10.18
CA ALA A 233 -15.11 14.77 -9.89
C ALA A 233 -13.79 14.37 -9.22
N VAL A 234 -13.87 13.48 -8.22
CA VAL A 234 -12.70 12.99 -7.50
C VAL A 234 -11.86 12.06 -8.37
N LYS A 235 -12.48 11.23 -9.23
CA LYS A 235 -11.76 10.35 -10.14
C LYS A 235 -10.92 11.16 -11.13
N ASP A 236 -11.51 12.21 -11.70
CA ASP A 236 -10.85 13.10 -12.65
C ASP A 236 -9.75 13.93 -11.98
N ALA A 237 -9.96 14.38 -10.76
CA ALA A 237 -8.94 15.07 -9.97
C ALA A 237 -7.75 14.14 -9.66
N THR A 238 -7.99 12.90 -9.25
CA THR A 238 -6.92 11.90 -9.07
C THR A 238 -6.18 11.62 -10.37
N ASN A 239 -6.88 11.43 -11.49
CA ASN A 239 -6.24 11.22 -12.79
C ASN A 239 -5.46 12.45 -13.28
N THR A 240 -5.92 13.66 -12.96
CA THR A 240 -5.16 14.89 -13.18
C THR A 240 -3.87 14.86 -12.36
N GLY A 241 -3.95 14.53 -11.06
CA GLY A 241 -2.76 14.36 -10.22
C GLY A 241 -1.76 13.35 -10.78
N ILE A 242 -2.25 12.20 -11.26
CA ILE A 242 -1.42 11.17 -11.88
C ILE A 242 -0.77 11.69 -13.16
N LYS A 243 -1.51 12.41 -14.00
CA LYS A 243 -0.99 12.99 -15.25
C LYS A 243 0.11 14.01 -14.96
N GLU A 244 -0.13 14.92 -14.03
CA GLU A 244 0.79 16.01 -13.68
C GLU A 244 2.00 15.53 -12.88
N ALA A 245 1.90 14.41 -12.16
CA ALA A 245 3.03 13.84 -11.42
C ALA A 245 4.18 13.43 -12.36
N GLY A 246 5.42 13.69 -11.97
CA GLY A 246 6.57 13.26 -12.75
C GLY A 246 7.89 13.71 -12.17
N ILE A 247 8.98 13.17 -12.69
CA ILE A 247 10.32 13.54 -12.23
C ILE A 247 10.55 15.03 -12.48
N ASP A 248 11.13 15.72 -11.49
CA ASP A 248 11.36 17.16 -11.43
C ASP A 248 10.10 18.04 -11.32
N VAL A 249 8.90 17.44 -11.25
CA VAL A 249 7.66 18.18 -11.01
C VAL A 249 7.59 18.61 -9.55
N ARG A 250 7.17 19.86 -9.31
CA ARG A 250 6.96 20.40 -7.95
C ARG A 250 5.64 19.87 -7.39
N LEU A 251 5.66 19.40 -6.15
CA LEU A 251 4.47 18.87 -5.46
C LEU A 251 3.33 19.90 -5.42
N CYS A 252 3.63 21.18 -5.20
CA CYS A 252 2.62 22.26 -5.22
C CYS A 252 1.89 22.43 -6.56
N ASP A 253 2.54 22.12 -7.68
CA ASP A 253 1.93 22.26 -9.01
C ASP A 253 0.91 21.15 -9.25
N VAL A 254 1.25 19.91 -8.82
CA VAL A 254 0.31 18.78 -8.81
C VAL A 254 -0.94 19.13 -7.99
N GLY A 255 -0.76 19.69 -6.79
CA GLY A 255 -1.90 20.09 -5.95
C GLY A 255 -2.75 21.22 -6.51
N ALA A 256 -2.14 22.17 -7.23
CA ALA A 256 -2.88 23.23 -7.90
C ALA A 256 -3.76 22.69 -9.04
N ALA A 257 -3.23 21.78 -9.86
CA ALA A 257 -3.97 21.15 -10.95
C ALA A 257 -5.09 20.23 -10.44
N ILE A 258 -4.83 19.44 -9.41
CA ILE A 258 -5.86 18.61 -8.72
C ILE A 258 -7.01 19.50 -8.25
N GLN A 259 -6.71 20.61 -7.57
CA GLN A 259 -7.74 21.53 -7.07
C GLN A 259 -8.54 22.16 -8.20
N GLU A 260 -7.88 22.63 -9.26
CA GLU A 260 -8.56 23.23 -10.41
C GLU A 260 -9.55 22.24 -11.05
N THR A 261 -9.12 21.01 -11.29
CA THR A 261 -10.02 19.96 -11.82
C THR A 261 -11.17 19.69 -10.86
N MET A 262 -10.89 19.46 -9.58
CA MET A 262 -11.92 19.11 -8.58
C MET A 262 -12.97 20.22 -8.42
N GLU A 263 -12.53 21.48 -8.29
CA GLU A 263 -13.40 22.63 -8.06
C GLU A 263 -14.16 23.05 -9.34
N SER A 264 -13.85 22.48 -10.51
CA SER A 264 -14.62 22.68 -11.75
C SER A 264 -15.97 21.94 -11.75
N TYR A 265 -16.17 20.99 -10.83
CA TYR A 265 -17.38 20.20 -10.71
C TYR A 265 -18.39 20.80 -9.72
N GLU A 266 -19.66 20.77 -10.12
CA GLU A 266 -20.81 21.06 -9.27
C GLU A 266 -21.73 19.83 -9.18
N VAL A 267 -22.24 19.56 -7.99
CA VAL A 267 -23.14 18.42 -7.71
C VAL A 267 -24.42 18.91 -7.04
N GLU A 268 -25.56 18.31 -7.40
CA GLU A 268 -26.84 18.55 -6.73
C GLU A 268 -27.20 17.32 -5.90
N LEU A 269 -27.31 17.49 -4.59
CA LEU A 269 -27.67 16.42 -3.65
C LEU A 269 -28.82 16.91 -2.76
N ASP A 270 -29.91 16.15 -2.78
CA ASP A 270 -31.07 16.38 -1.91
C ASP A 270 -31.58 17.84 -1.94
N GLY A 271 -31.63 18.42 -3.16
CA GLY A 271 -32.12 19.78 -3.43
C GLY A 271 -31.11 20.91 -3.15
N ASN A 272 -29.85 20.59 -2.85
CA ASN A 272 -28.79 21.57 -2.62
C ASN A 272 -27.66 21.40 -3.63
N THR A 273 -27.12 22.52 -4.14
CA THR A 273 -25.96 22.52 -5.04
C THR A 273 -24.68 22.76 -4.26
N TYR A 274 -23.64 21.98 -4.57
CA TYR A 274 -22.32 22.08 -3.96
C TYR A 274 -21.26 22.12 -5.05
N GLN A 275 -20.33 23.07 -4.96
CA GLN A 275 -19.03 22.92 -5.61
C GLN A 275 -18.23 21.87 -4.84
N VAL A 276 -17.64 20.90 -5.56
CA VAL A 276 -16.83 19.86 -4.91
C VAL A 276 -15.53 20.49 -4.40
N LYS A 277 -15.23 20.28 -3.11
CA LYS A 277 -14.03 20.85 -2.46
C LYS A 277 -13.01 19.77 -2.18
N PRO A 278 -11.74 19.95 -2.53
CA PRO A 278 -10.66 19.12 -2.00
C PRO A 278 -10.62 19.19 -0.47
N ILE A 279 -10.37 18.06 0.19
CA ILE A 279 -10.11 18.04 1.64
C ILE A 279 -8.69 18.52 1.90
N ARG A 280 -8.52 19.82 2.15
CA ARG A 280 -7.22 20.52 2.11
C ARG A 280 -6.16 20.05 3.10
N ASN A 281 -6.51 19.22 4.08
CA ASN A 281 -5.59 18.62 5.05
C ASN A 281 -5.47 17.09 4.91
N LEU A 282 -5.86 16.56 3.74
CA LEU A 282 -5.48 15.23 3.26
C LEU A 282 -4.61 15.39 2.01
N ASN A 283 -3.75 14.42 1.75
CA ASN A 283 -2.66 14.52 0.79
C ASN A 283 -2.30 13.11 0.32
N GLY A 284 -1.86 12.97 -0.93
CA GLY A 284 -1.08 11.78 -1.31
C GLY A 284 0.31 11.82 -0.67
N HIS A 285 1.12 10.81 -0.93
CA HIS A 285 2.42 10.67 -0.25
C HIS A 285 3.41 9.80 -1.00
N SER A 286 4.70 9.98 -0.73
CA SER A 286 5.73 9.05 -1.16
C SER A 286 5.65 7.73 -0.37
N LEU A 287 5.98 6.62 -1.02
CA LEU A 287 6.02 5.27 -0.47
C LEU A 287 7.47 4.78 -0.34
N GLY A 288 7.78 4.12 0.78
CA GLY A 288 9.08 3.51 1.06
C GLY A 288 8.95 2.01 1.39
N PRO A 289 10.06 1.25 1.44
CA PRO A 289 10.03 -0.15 1.86
C PRO A 289 9.47 -0.26 3.28
N TYR A 290 8.32 -0.94 3.45
CA TYR A 290 7.61 -1.08 4.73
C TYR A 290 7.19 0.26 5.37
N GLN A 291 7.13 1.34 4.59
CA GLN A 291 6.84 2.68 5.07
C GLN A 291 5.77 3.31 4.18
N ILE A 292 4.52 3.33 4.64
CA ILE A 292 3.39 3.87 3.87
C ILE A 292 3.59 5.37 3.61
N HIS A 293 4.07 6.13 4.59
CA HIS A 293 4.39 7.55 4.46
C HIS A 293 5.91 7.78 4.54
N ALA A 294 6.59 7.88 3.39
CA ALA A 294 8.05 8.03 3.29
C ALA A 294 8.58 9.48 3.32
N GLY A 295 7.75 10.43 3.77
CA GLY A 295 8.18 11.79 4.13
C GLY A 295 7.76 12.91 3.18
N LYS A 296 7.58 12.65 1.88
CA LYS A 296 7.02 13.65 0.94
C LYS A 296 5.50 13.56 0.89
N THR A 297 4.83 14.71 0.88
CA THR A 297 3.36 14.80 0.78
C THR A 297 2.95 15.46 -0.54
N VAL A 298 1.99 14.86 -1.24
CA VAL A 298 1.42 15.38 -2.49
C VAL A 298 0.18 16.19 -2.14
N PRO A 299 0.24 17.54 -2.18
CA PRO A 299 -0.91 18.35 -1.86
C PRO A 299 -2.03 18.14 -2.89
N ILE A 300 -3.28 18.32 -2.45
CA ILE A 300 -4.47 18.33 -3.33
C ILE A 300 -5.11 19.72 -3.43
N VAL A 301 -4.37 20.74 -2.96
CA VAL A 301 -4.70 22.17 -3.04
C VAL A 301 -3.45 22.98 -3.38
N ARG A 302 -3.66 24.18 -3.94
CA ARG A 302 -2.57 25.14 -4.16
C ARG A 302 -1.92 25.59 -2.84
N GLY A 303 -0.67 26.04 -2.93
CA GLY A 303 0.05 26.68 -1.82
C GLY A 303 0.93 25.75 -0.97
N GLY A 304 1.17 24.51 -1.43
CA GLY A 304 2.09 23.55 -0.81
C GLY A 304 3.58 23.84 -1.07
N GLU A 305 4.44 22.90 -0.67
CA GLU A 305 5.89 22.99 -0.84
C GLU A 305 6.33 22.90 -2.31
N GLN A 306 7.45 23.55 -2.63
CA GLN A 306 8.07 23.47 -3.96
C GLN A 306 9.02 22.28 -4.13
N THR A 307 9.05 21.37 -3.14
CA THR A 307 9.77 20.09 -3.18
C THR A 307 9.41 19.36 -4.48
N ARG A 308 10.40 18.73 -5.11
CA ARG A 308 10.21 18.01 -6.37
C ARG A 308 10.11 16.51 -6.16
N MET A 309 9.35 15.87 -7.04
CA MET A 309 9.36 14.43 -7.24
C MET A 309 10.67 14.02 -7.92
N GLU A 310 11.26 12.92 -7.47
CA GLU A 310 12.57 12.43 -7.92
C GLU A 310 12.45 11.07 -8.60
N GLU A 311 13.46 10.74 -9.42
CA GLU A 311 13.53 9.43 -10.05
C GLU A 311 13.69 8.31 -9.01
N ASN A 312 13.03 7.17 -9.27
CA ASN A 312 12.98 5.99 -8.41
C ASN A 312 12.22 6.20 -7.10
N GLU A 313 11.48 7.30 -6.97
CA GLU A 313 10.44 7.44 -5.96
C GLU A 313 9.13 6.77 -6.41
N TYR A 314 8.33 6.41 -5.41
CA TYR A 314 7.02 5.80 -5.59
C TYR A 314 6.02 6.66 -4.83
N TYR A 315 4.84 6.88 -5.40
CA TYR A 315 3.84 7.76 -4.79
C TYR A 315 2.48 7.10 -4.79
N ALA A 316 1.76 7.26 -3.70
CA ALA A 316 0.32 7.13 -3.64
C ALA A 316 -0.27 8.48 -4.05
N ILE A 317 -0.94 8.52 -5.20
CA ILE A 317 -1.65 9.70 -5.69
C ILE A 317 -3.12 9.51 -5.37
N GLU A 318 -3.54 10.12 -4.28
CA GLU A 318 -4.92 10.13 -3.81
C GLU A 318 -5.50 11.54 -3.77
N THR A 319 -6.80 11.63 -4.01
CA THR A 319 -7.55 12.87 -3.83
C THR A 319 -8.86 12.59 -3.12
N PHE A 320 -9.31 13.59 -2.37
CA PHE A 320 -10.55 13.52 -1.61
C PHE A 320 -11.42 14.73 -1.91
N GLY A 321 -12.61 14.50 -2.45
CA GLY A 321 -13.63 15.53 -2.65
C GLY A 321 -14.66 15.49 -1.53
N SER A 322 -15.16 16.66 -1.14
CA SER A 322 -16.16 16.82 -0.08
C SER A 322 -17.22 17.85 -0.45
N THR A 323 -18.46 17.59 -0.05
CA THR A 323 -19.56 18.57 -0.07
C THR A 323 -19.61 19.44 1.19
N GLY A 324 -18.75 19.16 2.17
CA GLY A 324 -18.69 19.84 3.46
C GLY A 324 -17.75 21.04 3.48
N LYS A 325 -16.91 21.08 4.52
CA LYS A 325 -15.93 22.15 4.75
C LYS A 325 -14.62 21.95 3.97
N GLY A 326 -14.43 20.77 3.36
CA GLY A 326 -13.17 20.41 2.72
C GLY A 326 -12.03 20.37 3.75
N TYR A 327 -12.32 19.85 4.94
CA TYR A 327 -11.36 19.74 6.04
C TYR A 327 -11.80 18.65 7.00
N VAL A 328 -10.90 17.74 7.35
CA VAL A 328 -11.17 16.64 8.26
C VAL A 328 -10.63 16.92 9.66
N ILE A 329 -11.31 16.38 10.66
CA ILE A 329 -10.88 16.28 12.04
C ILE A 329 -10.92 14.84 12.48
N ASP A 330 -10.20 14.52 13.55
CA ASP A 330 -10.23 13.19 14.16
C ASP A 330 -11.66 12.82 14.58
N GLY A 331 -12.10 11.65 14.13
CA GLY A 331 -13.30 10.97 14.59
C GLY A 331 -13.05 10.24 15.91
N ASP A 332 -14.10 9.57 16.40
CA ASP A 332 -14.10 9.04 17.77
C ASP A 332 -13.19 7.81 17.94
N GLU A 333 -13.66 6.61 17.57
CA GLU A 333 -12.96 5.39 17.94
C GLU A 333 -11.81 5.06 16.97
N VAL A 334 -10.57 5.10 17.49
CA VAL A 334 -9.37 4.70 16.75
C VAL A 334 -9.37 3.20 16.46
N SER A 335 -9.18 2.82 15.20
CA SER A 335 -8.96 1.43 14.80
C SER A 335 -7.59 1.19 14.16
N HIS A 336 -6.99 2.20 13.51
CA HIS A 336 -5.69 2.09 12.86
C HIS A 336 -4.55 2.51 13.80
N TYR A 337 -3.45 1.76 13.72
CA TYR A 337 -2.23 1.98 14.48
C TYR A 337 -1.04 1.63 13.60
N MET A 338 0.08 2.32 13.79
CA MET A 338 1.31 2.01 13.07
C MET A 338 2.50 2.28 13.97
N LYS A 339 3.52 1.42 13.93
CA LYS A 339 4.76 1.70 14.63
C LYS A 339 5.42 2.94 14.01
N ASN A 340 5.88 3.87 14.82
CA ASN A 340 6.64 5.01 14.33
C ASN A 340 7.95 4.49 13.71
N PHE A 341 8.14 4.79 12.42
CA PHE A 341 9.27 4.27 11.64
C PHE A 341 10.62 4.68 12.22
N ASP A 342 10.71 5.89 12.76
CA ASP A 342 11.94 6.48 13.30
C ASP A 342 12.11 6.22 14.81
N ALA A 343 11.16 5.52 15.44
CA ALA A 343 11.27 5.23 16.86
C ALA A 343 12.45 4.28 17.15
N GLY A 344 13.43 4.81 17.88
CA GLY A 344 14.51 4.03 18.46
C GLY A 344 14.03 3.07 19.56
N HIS A 345 14.97 2.36 20.18
CA HIS A 345 14.64 1.49 21.30
C HIS A 345 14.19 2.28 22.53
N ILE A 346 12.95 2.05 22.98
CA ILE A 346 12.38 2.67 24.18
C ILE A 346 12.15 1.59 25.25
N PRO A 347 12.79 1.68 26.44
CA PRO A 347 12.67 0.66 27.47
C PRO A 347 11.29 0.69 28.13
N LEU A 348 10.48 -0.33 27.84
CA LEU A 348 9.16 -0.51 28.46
C LEU A 348 9.27 -1.12 29.86
N ARG A 349 8.42 -0.67 30.80
CA ARG A 349 8.33 -1.25 32.16
C ARG A 349 7.26 -2.34 32.26
N LEU A 350 6.13 -2.15 31.58
CA LEU A 350 4.98 -3.05 31.65
C LEU A 350 5.22 -4.31 30.80
N ALA A 351 5.11 -5.49 31.42
CA ALA A 351 5.33 -6.77 30.74
C ALA A 351 4.37 -6.97 29.55
N ARG A 352 3.10 -6.57 29.69
CA ARG A 352 2.12 -6.65 28.59
C ARG A 352 2.45 -5.72 27.42
N SER A 353 2.97 -4.53 27.67
CA SER A 353 3.42 -3.63 26.58
C SER A 353 4.61 -4.22 25.82
N LYS A 354 5.56 -4.86 26.52
CA LYS A 354 6.66 -5.60 25.87
C LYS A 354 6.15 -6.75 25.01
N GLN A 355 5.21 -7.54 25.55
CA GLN A 355 4.61 -8.66 24.83
C GLN A 355 3.90 -8.18 23.56
N LEU A 356 3.07 -7.14 23.67
CA LEU A 356 2.35 -6.57 22.54
C LEU A 356 3.31 -5.95 21.50
N LEU A 357 4.36 -5.25 21.92
CA LEU A 357 5.36 -4.72 21.00
C LEU A 357 6.06 -5.85 20.22
N ASN A 358 6.41 -6.96 20.88
CA ASN A 358 6.97 -8.13 20.19
C ASN A 358 6.00 -8.74 19.16
N VAL A 359 4.69 -8.70 19.44
CA VAL A 359 3.66 -9.14 18.48
C VAL A 359 3.64 -8.19 17.28
N ILE A 360 3.66 -6.87 17.53
CA ILE A 360 3.69 -5.86 16.47
C ILE A 360 4.95 -6.01 15.60
N ASP A 361 6.13 -6.12 16.21
CA ASP A 361 7.41 -6.25 15.50
C ASP A 361 7.47 -7.50 14.61
N ARG A 362 6.91 -8.63 15.08
CA ARG A 362 6.94 -9.90 14.32
C ARG A 362 5.93 -9.94 13.17
N ASN A 363 4.77 -9.31 13.33
CA ASN A 363 3.65 -9.47 12.40
C ASN A 363 3.48 -8.28 11.46
N PHE A 364 3.83 -7.07 11.90
CA PHE A 364 3.59 -5.84 11.16
C PHE A 364 4.88 -5.03 10.93
N SER A 365 5.87 -5.14 11.84
CA SER A 365 7.06 -4.29 11.83
C SER A 365 6.64 -2.81 11.84
N THR A 366 6.87 -2.08 10.75
CA THR A 366 6.47 -0.68 10.54
C THR A 366 5.23 -0.52 9.66
N LEU A 367 4.63 -1.61 9.18
CA LEU A 367 3.34 -1.58 8.48
C LEU A 367 2.20 -1.25 9.46
N ALA A 368 1.15 -0.62 8.95
CA ALA A 368 -0.02 -0.31 9.75
C ALA A 368 -0.82 -1.58 10.06
N PHE A 369 -1.53 -1.57 11.19
CA PHE A 369 -2.39 -2.65 11.64
C PHE A 369 -3.65 -2.09 12.30
N CYS A 370 -4.62 -2.97 12.57
CA CYS A 370 -5.83 -2.62 13.31
C CYS A 370 -6.10 -3.58 14.47
N ARG A 371 -7.05 -3.21 15.33
CA ARG A 371 -7.45 -4.03 16.49
C ARG A 371 -7.93 -5.43 16.07
N ARG A 372 -8.73 -5.54 14.99
CA ARG A 372 -9.19 -6.85 14.46
C ARG A 372 -8.04 -7.78 14.12
N TRP A 373 -6.92 -7.25 13.64
CA TRP A 373 -5.75 -8.08 13.32
C TRP A 373 -5.03 -8.57 14.57
N LEU A 374 -4.98 -7.77 15.63
CA LEU A 374 -4.53 -8.25 16.95
C LEU A 374 -5.47 -9.33 17.50
N ASP A 375 -6.79 -9.13 17.38
CA ASP A 375 -7.79 -10.12 17.80
C ASP A 375 -7.60 -11.45 17.05
N ARG A 376 -7.36 -11.41 15.73
CA ARG A 376 -7.08 -12.59 14.89
C ARG A 376 -5.83 -13.35 15.33
N LEU A 377 -4.82 -12.65 15.88
CA LEU A 377 -3.61 -13.26 16.43
C LEU A 377 -3.83 -13.85 17.84
N GLY A 378 -5.04 -13.73 18.40
CA GLY A 378 -5.39 -14.23 19.72
C GLY A 378 -5.03 -13.28 20.87
N GLU A 379 -4.61 -12.05 20.56
CA GLU A 379 -4.34 -11.05 21.59
C GLU A 379 -5.64 -10.64 22.29
N THR A 380 -5.61 -10.56 23.62
CA THR A 380 -6.78 -10.15 24.42
C THR A 380 -6.37 -9.16 25.49
N LYS A 381 -7.31 -8.29 25.90
CA LYS A 381 -7.08 -7.28 26.97
C LYS A 381 -5.83 -6.42 26.71
N TYR A 382 -5.51 -6.14 25.44
CA TYR A 382 -4.31 -5.43 25.00
C TYR A 382 -4.47 -3.90 24.96
N LEU A 383 -5.69 -3.36 25.02
CA LEU A 383 -5.96 -1.92 24.82
C LEU A 383 -5.12 -1.00 25.72
N MET A 384 -4.91 -1.36 26.99
CA MET A 384 -4.06 -0.56 27.90
C MET A 384 -2.58 -0.64 27.52
N ALA A 385 -2.12 -1.80 27.04
CA ALA A 385 -0.76 -1.97 26.54
C ALA A 385 -0.56 -1.17 25.24
N LEU A 386 -1.54 -1.23 24.32
CA LEU A 386 -1.53 -0.46 23.08
C LEU A 386 -1.53 1.04 23.36
N LYS A 387 -2.40 1.52 24.27
CA LYS A 387 -2.40 2.91 24.73
C LYS A 387 -1.03 3.30 25.29
N ASN A 388 -0.41 2.45 26.11
CA ASN A 388 0.92 2.73 26.64
C ASN A 388 1.97 2.84 25.53
N LEU A 389 1.94 2.00 24.49
CA LEU A 389 2.83 2.11 23.34
C LEU A 389 2.64 3.44 22.58
N CYS A 390 1.40 3.94 22.50
CA CYS A 390 1.11 5.27 21.98
C CYS A 390 1.62 6.39 22.87
N ASP A 391 1.34 6.34 24.18
CA ASP A 391 1.75 7.38 25.13
C ASP A 391 3.28 7.56 25.16
N VAL A 392 4.05 6.52 24.87
CA VAL A 392 5.54 6.58 24.82
C VAL A 392 6.10 6.82 23.41
N GLY A 393 5.25 6.98 22.39
CA GLY A 393 5.67 7.30 21.02
C GLY A 393 6.29 6.15 20.23
N ILE A 394 6.04 4.89 20.61
CA ILE A 394 6.47 3.72 19.81
C ILE A 394 5.46 3.44 18.69
N VAL A 395 4.17 3.63 18.98
CA VAL A 395 3.06 3.36 18.05
C VAL A 395 2.20 4.60 17.93
N ASP A 396 1.95 5.08 16.72
CA ASP A 396 1.07 6.21 16.50
C ASP A 396 -0.37 5.74 16.22
N PRO A 397 -1.38 6.32 16.90
CA PRO A 397 -2.78 6.08 16.57
C PRO A 397 -3.21 6.91 15.34
N TYR A 398 -3.97 6.30 14.44
CA TYR A 398 -4.54 6.97 13.27
C TYR A 398 -6.07 6.93 13.37
N PRO A 399 -6.70 7.94 14.01
CA PRO A 399 -8.16 8.00 14.11
C PRO A 399 -8.81 8.14 12.72
N PRO A 400 -10.09 7.76 12.59
CA PRO A 400 -10.91 8.13 11.43
C PRO A 400 -10.81 9.64 11.15
N LEU A 401 -10.81 10.03 9.89
CA LEU A 401 -10.69 11.43 9.49
C LEU A 401 -12.01 11.91 8.86
N CYS A 402 -12.74 12.77 9.57
CA CYS A 402 -14.12 13.13 9.25
C CYS A 402 -14.30 14.62 8.94
N ASP A 403 -14.98 14.94 7.84
CA ASP A 403 -15.52 16.28 7.59
C ASP A 403 -16.81 16.49 8.41
N GLN A 404 -17.46 17.63 8.26
CA GLN A 404 -18.71 18.00 8.90
C GLN A 404 -19.79 16.93 8.68
N ARG A 405 -20.35 16.41 9.77
CA ARG A 405 -21.48 15.48 9.75
C ARG A 405 -22.60 15.98 8.83
N GLY A 406 -23.08 15.10 7.96
CA GLY A 406 -24.07 15.41 6.92
C GLY A 406 -23.44 15.73 5.55
N SER A 407 -22.12 15.93 5.47
CA SER A 407 -21.42 15.96 4.18
C SER A 407 -21.19 14.56 3.62
N TYR A 408 -20.81 14.53 2.35
CA TYR A 408 -20.37 13.34 1.63
C TYR A 408 -18.93 13.54 1.17
N THR A 409 -18.11 12.51 1.31
CA THR A 409 -16.75 12.49 0.78
C THR A 409 -16.54 11.28 -0.13
N ALA A 410 -15.72 11.46 -1.16
CA ALA A 410 -15.27 10.42 -2.09
C ALA A 410 -13.73 10.46 -2.21
N GLN A 411 -13.12 9.32 -2.51
CA GLN A 411 -11.70 9.09 -2.71
C GLN A 411 -11.45 8.22 -3.95
N TRP A 412 -10.37 8.52 -4.66
CA TRP A 412 -9.74 7.64 -5.64
C TRP A 412 -8.24 7.73 -5.47
N GLU A 413 -7.55 6.61 -5.70
CA GLU A 413 -6.12 6.54 -5.51
C GLU A 413 -5.44 5.51 -6.39
N HIS A 414 -4.21 5.84 -6.80
CA HIS A 414 -3.29 4.88 -7.39
C HIS A 414 -1.85 5.05 -6.87
N THR A 415 -1.18 3.92 -6.68
CA THR A 415 0.29 3.87 -6.64
C THR A 415 0.88 4.08 -8.04
N ILE A 416 1.84 5.00 -8.16
CA ILE A 416 2.66 5.25 -9.35
C ILE A 416 4.15 5.01 -9.04
N LEU A 417 4.90 4.59 -10.06
CA LEU A 417 6.34 4.39 -10.01
C LEU A 417 7.02 5.40 -10.94
N LEU A 418 7.90 6.25 -10.40
CA LEU A 418 8.66 7.21 -11.19
C LEU A 418 9.94 6.58 -11.72
N ARG A 419 9.78 5.67 -12.69
CA ARG A 419 10.89 4.88 -13.25
C ARG A 419 11.82 5.76 -14.11
N PRO A 420 13.08 5.34 -14.32
CA PRO A 420 14.01 6.08 -15.17
C PRO A 420 13.53 6.27 -16.61
N THR A 421 12.80 5.31 -17.18
CA THR A 421 12.34 5.42 -18.57
C THR A 421 10.94 6.03 -18.72
N CYS A 422 10.08 5.90 -17.71
CA CYS A 422 8.67 6.23 -17.80
C CYS A 422 8.03 6.41 -16.41
N LYS A 423 6.77 6.83 -16.39
CA LYS A 423 5.89 6.73 -15.23
C LYS A 423 5.01 5.50 -15.39
N GLU A 424 4.98 4.62 -14.41
CA GLU A 424 4.10 3.45 -14.40
C GLU A 424 3.00 3.61 -13.34
N VAL A 425 1.74 3.68 -13.76
CA VAL A 425 0.58 3.62 -12.87
C VAL A 425 0.32 2.14 -12.55
N VAL A 426 1.16 1.58 -11.67
CA VAL A 426 1.28 0.13 -11.45
C VAL A 426 -0.03 -0.51 -10.99
N SER A 427 -0.85 0.25 -10.25
CA SER A 427 -2.14 -0.20 -9.70
C SER A 427 -3.34 0.03 -10.63
N ARG A 428 -3.15 0.65 -11.80
CA ARG A 428 -4.21 0.85 -12.80
C ARG A 428 -4.82 -0.48 -13.20
N GLY A 429 -6.14 -0.50 -13.42
CA GLY A 429 -6.84 -1.65 -13.97
C GLY A 429 -7.92 -1.24 -14.96
N PRO A 430 -8.67 -2.20 -15.52
CA PRO A 430 -9.76 -1.89 -16.45
C PRO A 430 -10.95 -1.17 -15.78
N ASP A 431 -10.99 -1.15 -14.46
CA ASP A 431 -12.08 -0.58 -13.66
C ASP A 431 -11.88 0.90 -13.31
N TYR A 432 -10.65 1.32 -13.01
CA TYR A 432 -10.29 2.72 -12.81
C TYR A 432 -8.80 2.95 -12.96
#